data_AF-A0A935VN80-F1
#
_entry.id   AF-A0A935VN80-F1
#
_cell.length_a   1.000
_cell.length_b   1.000
_cell.length_c   1.000
_cell.angle_alpha   90.00
_cell.angle_beta   90.00
_cell.angle_gamma   90.00
#
_symmetry.space_group_name_H-M   'P 1'
#
loop_
_entity.id
_entity.type
_entity.pdbx_description
1 polymer ?
#
loop_
_entity_poly.entity_id
_entity_poly.type
_entity_poly.pdbx_seq_one_letter_code
_entity_poly.pdbx_strand_id
1 'polypeptide(L)'
;MAFVYPKAGISLGSGVVLKFPELSELLHKKQAKKDISKILELADKINANDSISAIDSLQTKDTCYKLINTIQFRNKASLDAFFEALSTMKSDPKSIRVLHYGDSQIECDRITDYLRMKLQSQFGGNGPGFVSLMPISQSVTNKVVNGYGWDRYQTFTSKDKRVKHNNFGFTGGFTRFMGYKTVSDTSVAVSTNVTISTTKLAGTNNLGYKKIKLFYGGAQAKTWCEFYDGPALSSADSLLEGGNFRIKEYNVSTSSHEFKFKGKDSPDFYGVSLESGTGVYVDNISQRGSSGTFFSILILDNLKVFKIILMLS
;
A
#
# COMPACT_ATOMS: atom_id res chain seq x y z
N MET A 1 -18.71 32.12 7.96
CA MET A 1 -18.34 33.52 8.25
C MET A 1 -16.89 33.70 7.83
N ALA A 2 -16.59 34.63 6.93
CA ALA A 2 -15.26 34.83 6.38
C ALA A 2 -14.36 35.54 7.42
N PHE A 3 -13.21 34.95 7.72
CA PHE A 3 -12.15 35.58 8.52
C PHE A 3 -11.51 36.69 7.69
N VAL A 4 -11.79 37.95 8.01
CA VAL A 4 -11.07 39.10 7.48
C VAL A 4 -9.84 39.31 8.35
N TYR A 5 -8.64 39.08 7.81
CA TYR A 5 -7.39 39.33 8.53
C TYR A 5 -7.08 40.83 8.54
N PRO A 6 -6.90 41.47 9.71
CA PRO A 6 -6.63 42.90 9.79
C PRO A 6 -5.22 43.24 9.29
N LYS A 7 -5.10 44.19 8.36
CA LYS A 7 -3.82 44.61 7.74
C LYS A 7 -2.76 45.08 8.74
N ALA A 8 -3.17 45.59 9.90
CA ALA A 8 -2.27 46.04 10.95
C ALA A 8 -1.64 44.88 11.77
N GLY A 9 -2.07 43.63 11.53
CA GLY A 9 -1.72 42.48 12.38
C GLY A 9 -2.49 42.48 13.71
N ILE A 10 -2.35 41.40 14.46
CA ILE A 10 -2.94 41.25 15.80
C ILE A 10 -1.82 41.41 16.82
N SER A 11 -1.89 42.45 17.66
CA SER A 11 -0.92 42.62 18.75
C SER A 11 -1.26 41.67 19.90
N LEU A 12 -0.27 40.91 20.37
CA LEU A 12 -0.42 39.98 21.49
C LEU A 12 0.13 40.55 22.82
N GLY A 13 0.43 41.85 22.88
CA GLY A 13 1.15 42.47 23.99
C GLY A 13 2.65 42.11 23.98
N SER A 14 3.45 42.75 24.84
CA SER A 14 4.93 42.63 24.92
C SER A 14 5.71 43.02 23.66
N GLY A 15 5.13 43.87 22.80
CA GLY A 15 5.79 44.37 21.59
C GLY A 15 5.77 43.40 20.40
N VAL A 16 5.09 42.25 20.51
CA VAL A 16 4.96 41.27 19.43
C VAL A 16 3.64 41.48 18.68
N VAL A 17 3.73 41.64 17.36
CA VAL A 17 2.58 41.80 16.46
C VAL A 17 2.57 40.65 15.45
N LEU A 18 1.49 39.89 15.45
CA LEU A 18 1.25 38.78 14.55
C LEU A 18 0.69 39.31 13.23
N LYS A 19 1.54 39.42 12.21
CA LYS A 19 1.17 39.87 10.87
C LYS A 19 0.77 38.68 9.99
N PHE A 20 -0.30 38.86 9.21
CA PHE A 20 -0.76 37.84 8.27
C PHE A 20 -0.33 38.23 6.85
N PRO A 21 0.16 37.27 6.04
CA PRO A 21 0.48 37.51 4.63
C PRO A 21 -0.80 37.82 3.84
N GLU A 22 -0.69 38.66 2.81
CA GLU A 22 -1.83 38.95 1.94
C GLU A 22 -2.18 37.71 1.10
N LEU A 23 -3.49 37.48 0.87
CA LEU A 23 -3.97 36.31 0.11
C LEU A 23 -3.38 36.27 -1.32
N SER A 24 -3.04 37.43 -1.87
CA SER A 24 -2.37 37.63 -3.16
C SER A 24 -0.92 37.12 -3.19
N GLU A 25 -0.21 37.11 -2.06
CA GLU A 25 1.14 36.56 -1.94
C GLU A 25 1.11 35.02 -1.83
N LEU A 26 0.10 34.46 -1.18
CA LEU A 26 -0.10 33.00 -1.11
C LEU A 26 -0.57 32.39 -2.45
N LEU A 27 -1.18 33.20 -3.32
CA LEU A 27 -1.65 32.82 -4.64
C LEU A 27 -0.66 33.26 -5.73
N HIS A 28 0.56 32.72 -5.69
CA HIS A 28 1.52 32.95 -6.78
C HIS A 28 1.12 32.22 -8.08
N LYS A 29 1.35 32.94 -9.20
CA LYS A 29 1.08 32.57 -10.60
C LYS A 29 1.44 31.11 -10.88
N LYS A 30 0.49 30.41 -11.52
CA LYS A 30 0.63 29.09 -12.14
C LYS A 30 1.99 29.00 -12.85
N GLN A 31 2.97 28.33 -12.23
CA GLN A 31 4.24 28.04 -12.88
C GLN A 31 3.94 27.28 -14.18
N ALA A 32 4.51 27.75 -15.29
CA ALA A 32 4.45 27.02 -16.54
C ALA A 32 5.01 25.60 -16.30
N LYS A 33 4.26 24.57 -16.74
CA LYS A 33 4.72 23.17 -16.72
C LYS A 33 6.11 23.14 -17.33
N LYS A 34 7.14 22.90 -16.52
CA LYS A 34 8.48 22.62 -17.05
C LYS A 34 8.39 21.31 -17.82
N ASP A 35 8.87 21.34 -19.05
CA ASP A 35 8.90 20.18 -19.93
C ASP A 35 9.86 19.13 -19.35
N ILE A 36 9.29 18.06 -18.82
CA ILE A 36 10.03 16.96 -18.19
C ILE A 36 10.50 15.91 -19.20
N SER A 37 10.23 16.11 -20.50
CA SER A 37 10.59 15.16 -21.57
C SER A 37 12.10 14.85 -21.56
N LYS A 38 12.95 15.86 -21.28
CA LYS A 38 14.40 15.67 -21.15
C LYS A 38 14.83 14.84 -19.95
N ILE A 39 14.05 14.83 -18.86
CA ILE A 39 14.33 14.04 -17.65
C ILE A 39 13.95 12.57 -17.90
N LEU A 40 12.83 12.33 -18.59
CA LEU A 40 12.42 11.00 -19.04
C LEU A 40 13.43 10.41 -20.04
N GLU A 41 13.87 11.19 -21.03
CA GLU A 41 14.90 10.75 -21.98
C GLU A 41 16.25 10.43 -21.31
N LEU A 42 16.63 11.17 -20.25
CA LEU A 42 17.84 10.89 -19.48
C LEU A 42 17.71 9.61 -18.64
N ALA A 43 16.55 9.38 -18.01
CA ALA A 43 16.28 8.16 -17.27
C ALA A 43 16.26 6.91 -18.18
N ASP A 44 15.83 7.06 -19.44
CA ASP A 44 15.85 6.01 -20.44
C ASP A 44 17.26 5.77 -21.00
N LYS A 45 18.08 6.82 -21.18
CA LYS A 45 19.49 6.70 -21.60
C LYS A 45 20.40 6.06 -20.56
N ILE A 46 20.14 6.25 -19.27
CA ILE A 46 20.90 5.60 -18.18
C ILE A 46 20.71 4.06 -18.19
N ASN A 47 19.58 3.54 -18.71
CA ASN A 47 19.35 2.10 -18.83
C ASN A 47 20.01 1.45 -20.05
N ALA A 48 20.55 2.24 -20.99
CA ALA A 48 21.05 1.75 -22.27
C ALA A 48 22.58 1.55 -22.32
N ASN A 49 23.35 2.08 -21.36
CA ASN A 49 24.81 2.05 -21.38
C ASN A 49 25.41 1.38 -20.14
N ASP A 50 25.38 0.04 -20.12
CA ASP A 50 26.38 -0.75 -19.40
C ASP A 50 27.69 -0.73 -20.20
N SER A 51 28.35 0.42 -20.24
CA SER A 51 29.73 0.58 -20.71
C SER A 51 30.26 1.94 -20.27
N ILE A 52 31.16 1.91 -19.28
CA ILE A 52 31.87 3.08 -18.76
C ILE A 52 32.85 3.56 -19.84
N SER A 53 32.64 4.77 -20.36
CA SER A 53 33.71 5.59 -20.91
C SER A 53 33.38 7.08 -20.73
N ALA A 54 34.38 7.79 -20.20
CA ALA A 54 34.28 9.14 -19.69
C ALA A 54 34.06 10.19 -20.79
N ILE A 55 33.12 11.12 -20.56
CA ILE A 55 33.15 12.46 -21.15
C ILE A 55 32.83 13.45 -20.04
N ASP A 56 33.90 14.08 -19.56
CA ASP A 56 33.91 15.27 -18.73
C ASP A 56 33.62 16.49 -19.60
N SER A 57 32.46 17.13 -19.38
CA SER A 57 32.29 18.58 -19.51
C SER A 57 30.80 18.92 -19.39
N LEU A 58 30.39 19.31 -18.17
CA LEU A 58 29.38 20.33 -17.86
C LEU A 58 29.23 20.32 -16.34
N GLN A 59 29.93 21.24 -15.67
CA GLN A 59 29.75 21.51 -14.25
C GLN A 59 28.38 22.16 -14.01
N THR A 60 27.31 21.38 -14.02
CA THR A 60 26.28 21.57 -13.01
C THR A 60 26.81 20.89 -11.76
N LYS A 61 26.93 21.65 -10.67
CA LYS A 61 27.06 21.10 -9.32
C LYS A 61 25.78 20.32 -8.97
N ASP A 62 25.51 19.24 -9.70
CA ASP A 62 24.96 18.07 -9.05
C ASP A 62 26.00 17.72 -8.02
N THR A 63 25.67 17.95 -6.76
CA THR A 63 26.33 17.19 -5.72
C THR A 63 25.90 15.76 -6.00
N CYS A 64 26.65 15.11 -6.89
CA CYS A 64 26.61 13.69 -7.13
C CYS A 64 27.15 13.09 -5.83
N TYR A 65 26.28 13.08 -4.82
CA TYR A 65 26.37 12.06 -3.82
C TYR A 65 26.33 10.78 -4.63
N LYS A 66 27.51 10.20 -4.81
CA LYS A 66 27.64 8.82 -5.25
C LYS A 66 26.88 8.05 -4.19
N LEU A 67 25.59 7.82 -4.41
CA LEU A 67 24.73 7.00 -3.57
C LEU A 67 25.20 5.57 -3.82
N ILE A 68 26.38 5.24 -3.29
CA ILE A 68 26.89 3.88 -3.15
C ILE A 68 26.19 3.24 -1.95
N ASN A 69 24.87 3.35 -1.88
CA ASN A 69 24.12 2.52 -0.97
C ASN A 69 23.67 1.33 -1.79
N THR A 70 24.60 0.38 -1.96
CA THR A 70 24.22 -0.99 -2.30
C THR A 70 23.18 -1.43 -1.28
N ILE A 71 22.20 -2.22 -1.72
CA ILE A 71 21.25 -2.87 -0.80
C ILE A 71 22.05 -3.54 0.31
N GLN A 72 21.80 -3.15 1.55
CA GLN A 72 22.44 -3.75 2.70
C GLN A 72 21.75 -5.08 2.97
N PHE A 73 22.51 -6.16 2.99
CA PHE A 73 22.03 -7.49 3.34
C PHE A 73 22.98 -8.07 4.39
N ARG A 74 22.42 -8.84 5.33
CA ARG A 74 23.24 -9.57 6.32
C ARG A 74 24.03 -10.70 5.66
N ASN A 75 23.44 -11.31 4.63
CA ASN A 75 24.03 -12.41 3.87
C ASN A 75 23.71 -12.22 2.38
N LYS A 76 24.75 -12.23 1.53
CA LYS A 76 24.61 -12.11 0.06
C LYS A 76 23.71 -13.19 -0.50
N ALA A 77 23.83 -14.41 0.03
CA ALA A 77 23.09 -15.56 -0.45
C ALA A 77 21.58 -15.50 -0.13
N SER A 78 21.14 -14.59 0.75
CA SER A 78 19.71 -14.47 1.10
C SER A 78 18.83 -14.09 -0.09
N LEU A 79 19.39 -13.52 -1.16
CA LEU A 79 18.65 -13.14 -2.36
C LEU A 79 18.82 -14.12 -3.52
N ASP A 80 19.66 -15.16 -3.38
CA ASP A 80 19.95 -16.08 -4.48
C ASP A 80 18.66 -16.74 -4.98
N ALA A 81 17.83 -17.26 -4.08
CA ALA A 81 16.54 -17.85 -4.43
C ALA A 81 15.57 -16.85 -5.10
N PHE A 82 15.66 -15.56 -4.75
CA PHE A 82 14.86 -14.51 -5.38
C PHE A 82 15.33 -14.24 -6.82
N PHE A 83 16.63 -14.06 -7.02
CA PHE A 83 17.19 -13.82 -8.35
C PHE A 83 17.09 -15.05 -9.26
N GLU A 84 17.24 -16.24 -8.71
CA GLU A 84 16.99 -17.50 -9.41
C GLU A 84 15.53 -17.59 -9.87
N ALA A 85 14.58 -17.30 -8.97
CA ALA A 85 13.16 -17.25 -9.32
C ALA A 85 12.89 -16.23 -10.44
N LEU A 86 13.46 -15.02 -10.37
CA LEU A 86 13.32 -14.01 -11.43
C LEU A 86 13.91 -14.48 -12.77
N SER A 87 15.06 -15.15 -12.74
CA SER A 87 15.75 -15.62 -13.96
C SER A 87 14.95 -16.68 -14.73
N THR A 88 14.16 -17.49 -14.01
CA THR A 88 13.38 -18.59 -14.58
C THR A 88 11.96 -18.19 -14.99
N MET A 89 11.52 -16.95 -14.70
CA MET A 89 10.15 -16.47 -14.97
C MET A 89 9.71 -16.59 -16.43
N LYS A 90 10.64 -16.44 -17.38
CA LYS A 90 10.31 -16.54 -18.82
C LYS A 90 9.98 -17.96 -19.24
N SER A 91 10.63 -18.96 -18.64
CA SER A 91 10.44 -20.39 -18.95
C SER A 91 9.41 -21.06 -18.04
N ASP A 92 9.23 -20.55 -16.82
CA ASP A 92 8.32 -21.10 -15.82
C ASP A 92 7.53 -19.94 -15.16
N PRO A 93 6.38 -19.54 -15.77
CA PRO A 93 5.60 -18.41 -15.30
C PRO A 93 5.09 -18.62 -13.88
N LYS A 94 5.64 -17.84 -12.93
CA LYS A 94 5.29 -17.89 -11.52
C LYS A 94 4.81 -16.52 -11.02
N SER A 95 4.27 -16.50 -9.81
CA SER A 95 4.06 -15.26 -9.06
C SER A 95 5.19 -15.09 -8.05
N ILE A 96 5.88 -13.96 -8.11
CA ILE A 96 6.92 -13.56 -7.16
C ILE A 96 6.40 -12.34 -6.42
N ARG A 97 6.45 -12.36 -5.09
CA ARG A 97 6.00 -11.25 -4.24
C ARG A 97 7.18 -10.65 -3.49
N VAL A 98 7.15 -9.33 -3.35
CA VAL A 98 8.14 -8.52 -2.64
C VAL A 98 7.36 -7.69 -1.63
N LEU A 99 7.61 -7.86 -0.33
CA LEU A 99 6.94 -7.09 0.72
C LEU A 99 7.85 -5.94 1.16
N HIS A 100 7.62 -4.75 0.62
CA HIS A 100 8.41 -3.56 0.98
C HIS A 100 7.88 -2.95 2.28
N TYR A 101 8.54 -3.30 3.39
CA TYR A 101 8.26 -2.72 4.71
C TYR A 101 9.05 -1.44 4.91
N GLY A 102 8.44 -0.46 5.55
CA GLY A 102 9.12 0.80 5.84
C GLY A 102 8.26 1.71 6.69
N ASP A 103 8.80 2.88 6.99
CA ASP A 103 8.15 3.87 7.83
C ASP A 103 7.29 4.83 6.99
N SER A 104 7.17 6.08 7.44
CA SER A 104 6.48 7.14 6.70
C SER A 104 7.04 7.43 5.29
N GLN A 105 8.29 7.06 4.98
CA GLN A 105 8.90 7.41 3.68
C GLN A 105 8.27 6.65 2.51
N ILE A 106 7.79 5.43 2.74
CA ILE A 106 7.14 4.62 1.71
C ILE A 106 5.61 4.78 1.73
N GLU A 107 5.06 5.62 2.61
CA GLU A 107 3.63 5.97 2.57
C GLU A 107 3.22 6.59 1.24
N CYS A 108 1.93 6.46 0.94
CA CYS A 108 1.35 6.86 -0.35
C CYS A 108 1.96 6.13 -1.56
N ASP A 109 2.75 5.07 -1.34
CA ASP A 109 3.29 4.21 -2.39
C ASP A 109 4.36 4.87 -3.28
N ARG A 110 4.96 6.00 -2.86
CA ARG A 110 5.84 6.80 -3.73
C ARG A 110 7.09 6.07 -4.22
N ILE A 111 7.78 5.35 -3.32
CA ILE A 111 9.00 4.60 -3.64
C ILE A 111 8.63 3.22 -4.19
N THR A 112 7.68 2.57 -3.53
CA THR A 112 7.26 1.21 -3.87
C THR A 112 6.63 1.14 -5.26
N ASP A 113 5.89 2.16 -5.71
CA ASP A 113 5.33 2.21 -7.07
C ASP A 113 6.42 2.25 -8.14
N TYR A 114 7.49 3.03 -7.93
CA TYR A 114 8.62 3.05 -8.86
C TYR A 114 9.34 1.70 -8.93
N LEU A 115 9.60 1.08 -7.77
CA LEU A 115 10.20 -0.24 -7.69
C LEU A 115 9.32 -1.30 -8.38
N ARG A 116 8.01 -1.26 -8.12
CA ARG A 116 7.01 -2.13 -8.73
C ARG A 116 7.03 -2.00 -10.25
N MET A 117 6.96 -0.77 -10.76
CA MET A 117 7.00 -0.48 -12.19
C MET A 117 8.26 -1.06 -12.84
N LYS A 118 9.44 -0.86 -12.25
CA LYS A 118 10.70 -1.37 -12.80
C LYS A 118 10.75 -2.90 -12.83
N LEU A 119 10.36 -3.55 -11.74
CA LEU A 119 10.36 -5.02 -11.68
C LEU A 119 9.31 -5.63 -12.62
N GLN A 120 8.09 -5.07 -12.67
CA GLN A 120 7.04 -5.54 -13.57
C GLN A 120 7.40 -5.31 -15.05
N SER A 121 8.10 -4.21 -15.37
CA SER A 121 8.57 -3.95 -16.74
C SER A 121 9.61 -4.96 -17.21
N GLN A 122 10.42 -5.52 -16.32
CA GLN A 122 11.47 -6.48 -16.68
C GLN A 122 11.00 -7.94 -16.60
N PHE A 123 10.20 -8.27 -15.60
CA PHE A 123 9.85 -9.66 -15.25
C PHE A 123 8.36 -9.97 -15.40
N GLY A 124 7.57 -9.01 -15.90
CA GLY A 124 6.13 -9.15 -16.07
C GLY A 124 5.35 -8.99 -14.77
N GLY A 125 4.03 -8.98 -14.90
CA GLY A 125 3.09 -8.74 -13.81
C GLY A 125 2.35 -7.42 -13.98
N ASN A 126 1.06 -7.45 -13.67
CA ASN A 126 0.20 -6.28 -13.72
C ASN A 126 -0.59 -6.18 -12.42
N GLY A 127 -0.92 -4.95 -12.08
CA GLY A 127 -1.66 -4.60 -10.88
C GLY A 127 -0.78 -4.02 -9.78
N PRO A 128 -1.40 -3.25 -8.87
CA PRO A 128 -0.70 -2.57 -7.80
C PRO A 128 -0.31 -3.48 -6.64
N GLY A 129 -0.71 -4.76 -6.65
CA GLY A 129 -0.47 -5.68 -5.54
C GLY A 129 -1.35 -5.32 -4.34
N PHE A 130 -0.77 -5.40 -3.14
CA PHE A 130 -1.47 -5.22 -1.88
C PHE A 130 -2.01 -3.79 -1.68
N VAL A 131 -3.25 -3.71 -1.19
CA VAL A 131 -3.94 -2.50 -0.79
C VAL A 131 -4.59 -2.71 0.58
N SER A 132 -4.23 -1.86 1.54
CA SER A 132 -4.88 -1.82 2.86
C SER A 132 -6.34 -1.38 2.73
N LEU A 133 -7.26 -2.01 3.47
CA LEU A 133 -8.66 -1.58 3.51
C LEU A 133 -8.87 -0.29 4.28
N MET A 134 -7.95 0.10 5.15
CA MET A 134 -7.94 1.44 5.76
C MET A 134 -6.51 1.96 5.70
N PRO A 135 -6.07 2.57 4.58
CA PRO A 135 -4.76 3.17 4.52
C PRO A 135 -4.70 4.43 5.43
N ILE A 136 -3.54 4.73 6.02
CA ILE A 136 -3.34 5.97 6.80
C ILE A 136 -3.47 7.19 5.88
N SER A 137 -2.95 7.06 4.68
CA SER A 137 -3.05 8.05 3.61
C SER A 137 -3.27 7.33 2.30
N GLN A 138 -4.18 7.85 1.49
CA GLN A 138 -4.49 7.29 0.18
C GLN A 138 -3.25 7.36 -0.72
N SER A 139 -3.09 6.35 -1.57
CA SER A 139 -2.11 6.37 -2.66
C SER A 139 -2.71 7.11 -3.86
N VAL A 140 -1.86 7.57 -4.78
CA VAL A 140 -2.29 8.04 -6.11
C VAL A 140 -2.83 6.88 -6.95
N THR A 141 -2.30 5.67 -6.71
CA THR A 141 -2.61 4.45 -7.45
C THR A 141 -3.98 3.89 -7.11
N ASN A 142 -4.29 3.77 -5.81
CA ASN A 142 -5.52 3.17 -5.32
C ASN A 142 -6.26 4.09 -4.36
N LYS A 143 -7.58 4.13 -4.50
CA LYS A 143 -8.50 4.79 -3.60
C LYS A 143 -9.37 3.75 -2.90
N VAL A 144 -9.39 3.81 -1.58
CA VAL A 144 -10.25 2.98 -0.73
C VAL A 144 -11.27 3.85 -0.01
N VAL A 145 -12.55 3.49 -0.10
CA VAL A 145 -13.64 4.20 0.58
C VAL A 145 -14.38 3.21 1.48
N ASN A 146 -14.30 3.44 2.78
CA ASN A 146 -14.96 2.63 3.79
C ASN A 146 -16.36 3.18 4.10
N GLY A 147 -17.31 2.28 4.32
CA GLY A 147 -18.57 2.60 4.98
C GLY A 147 -18.38 2.90 6.46
N TYR A 148 -19.48 2.94 7.21
CA TYR A 148 -19.44 3.18 8.65
C TYR A 148 -18.89 1.98 9.42
N GLY A 149 -18.31 2.25 10.60
CA GLY A 149 -17.91 1.24 11.60
C GLY A 149 -16.48 0.72 11.52
N TRP A 150 -15.73 1.09 10.48
CA TRP A 150 -14.36 0.61 10.28
C TRP A 150 -13.39 1.14 11.35
N ASP A 151 -12.61 0.21 11.91
CA ASP A 151 -11.59 0.46 12.93
C ASP A 151 -10.30 -0.30 12.59
N ARG A 152 -9.16 0.27 13.01
CA ARG A 152 -7.81 -0.23 12.67
C ARG A 152 -7.08 -0.68 13.93
N TYR A 153 -6.49 -1.87 13.87
CA TYR A 153 -5.69 -2.47 14.94
C TYR A 153 -4.25 -2.65 14.44
N GLN A 154 -3.29 -2.04 15.11
CA GLN A 154 -1.87 -2.03 14.70
C GLN A 154 -0.97 -2.45 15.86
N THR A 155 0.20 -2.98 15.54
CA THR A 155 1.17 -3.43 16.55
C THR A 155 2.30 -2.44 16.82
N PHE A 156 2.55 -1.46 15.93
CA PHE A 156 3.80 -0.69 15.93
C PHE A 156 3.95 0.31 17.09
N THR A 157 2.86 0.90 17.60
CA THR A 157 2.92 1.78 18.79
C THR A 157 2.67 0.99 20.07
N SER A 158 1.55 0.27 20.08
CA SER A 158 1.15 -0.59 21.19
C SER A 158 0.06 -1.52 20.70
N LYS A 159 0.16 -2.80 21.05
CA LYS A 159 -0.93 -3.75 20.84
C LYS A 159 -2.18 -3.27 21.58
N ASP A 160 -3.28 -3.11 20.86
CA ASP A 160 -4.57 -2.79 21.46
C ASP A 160 -4.98 -3.89 22.46
N LYS A 161 -5.25 -3.49 23.70
CA LYS A 161 -5.57 -4.41 24.80
C LYS A 161 -6.88 -5.17 24.57
N ARG A 162 -7.77 -4.67 23.70
CA ARG A 162 -9.00 -5.36 23.30
C ARG A 162 -8.68 -6.64 22.53
N VAL A 163 -7.60 -6.65 21.74
CA VAL A 163 -7.22 -7.75 20.88
C VAL A 163 -6.46 -8.82 21.67
N LYS A 164 -7.08 -9.98 21.87
CA LYS A 164 -6.50 -11.05 22.71
C LYS A 164 -5.51 -11.95 21.98
N HIS A 165 -5.56 -12.02 20.64
CA HIS A 165 -4.64 -12.84 19.83
C HIS A 165 -3.43 -12.04 19.31
N ASN A 166 -2.45 -12.74 18.73
CA ASN A 166 -1.28 -12.16 18.06
C ASN A 166 -1.36 -12.26 16.53
N ASN A 167 -2.55 -12.57 16.00
CA ASN A 167 -2.75 -12.76 14.57
C ASN A 167 -2.89 -11.43 13.79
N PHE A 168 -1.75 -10.79 13.51
CA PHE A 168 -1.68 -9.48 12.83
C PHE A 168 -1.35 -9.56 11.33
N GLY A 169 -1.37 -10.76 10.75
CA GLY A 169 -1.05 -10.97 9.34
C GLY A 169 0.40 -10.57 9.00
N PHE A 170 0.69 -10.48 7.70
CA PHE A 170 1.99 -9.98 7.22
C PHE A 170 2.11 -8.45 7.35
N THR A 171 1.00 -7.75 7.50
CA THR A 171 0.90 -6.28 7.58
C THR A 171 1.27 -5.71 8.95
N GLY A 172 1.35 -6.55 9.99
CA GLY A 172 1.54 -6.10 11.38
C GLY A 172 0.33 -5.36 11.95
N GLY A 173 -0.83 -5.56 11.35
CA GLY A 173 -2.09 -4.95 11.74
C GLY A 173 -3.25 -5.42 10.87
N PHE A 174 -4.46 -5.23 11.34
CA PHE A 174 -5.67 -5.58 10.61
C PHE A 174 -6.73 -4.50 10.79
N THR A 175 -7.82 -4.62 10.03
CA THR A 175 -8.97 -3.74 10.08
C THR A 175 -10.23 -4.57 10.29
N ARG A 176 -11.19 -4.00 11.01
CA ARG A 176 -12.51 -4.63 11.22
C ARG A 176 -13.58 -3.59 10.93
N PHE A 177 -14.70 -3.98 10.33
CA PHE A 177 -15.85 -3.08 10.16
C PHE A 177 -16.69 -2.91 11.43
N MET A 178 -16.27 -3.55 12.52
CA MET A 178 -16.85 -3.48 13.84
C MET A 178 -15.73 -3.58 14.86
N GLY A 179 -15.79 -2.76 15.91
CA GLY A 179 -14.80 -2.80 16.98
C GLY A 179 -14.68 -4.21 17.60
N TYR A 180 -13.46 -4.58 18.00
CA TYR A 180 -13.17 -5.88 18.58
C TYR A 180 -13.96 -6.09 19.88
N LYS A 181 -14.86 -7.09 19.88
CA LYS A 181 -15.72 -7.43 21.01
C LYS A 181 -15.97 -8.94 21.07
N THR A 182 -16.38 -9.45 22.21
CA THR A 182 -16.89 -10.82 22.32
C THR A 182 -18.26 -10.91 21.69
N VAL A 183 -18.46 -11.91 20.83
CA VAL A 183 -19.74 -12.15 20.13
C VAL A 183 -20.59 -13.10 20.96
N SER A 184 -21.87 -12.77 21.08
CA SER A 184 -22.90 -13.53 21.81
C SER A 184 -24.14 -13.72 20.94
N ASP A 185 -25.08 -14.56 21.38
CA ASP A 185 -26.34 -14.78 20.66
C ASP A 185 -27.17 -13.50 20.46
N THR A 186 -27.11 -12.60 21.45
CA THR A 186 -27.75 -11.27 21.44
C THR A 186 -27.06 -10.24 20.55
N SER A 187 -25.90 -10.57 19.98
CA SER A 187 -25.18 -9.64 19.10
C SER A 187 -25.97 -9.37 17.82
N VAL A 188 -26.18 -8.09 17.53
CA VAL A 188 -26.89 -7.63 16.34
C VAL A 188 -25.94 -7.60 15.14
N ALA A 189 -26.42 -8.10 14.00
CA ALA A 189 -25.67 -8.03 12.76
C ALA A 189 -25.59 -6.60 12.23
N VAL A 190 -24.40 -6.18 11.82
CA VAL A 190 -24.16 -4.87 11.21
C VAL A 190 -23.83 -5.06 9.74
N SER A 191 -24.31 -4.13 8.90
CA SER A 191 -23.97 -4.06 7.48
C SER A 191 -23.01 -2.91 7.23
N THR A 192 -22.04 -3.12 6.35
CA THR A 192 -21.13 -2.08 5.86
C THR A 192 -20.70 -2.38 4.44
N ASN A 193 -19.89 -1.50 3.87
CA ASN A 193 -19.22 -1.72 2.60
C ASN A 193 -17.79 -1.19 2.62
N VAL A 194 -17.01 -1.61 1.63
CA VAL A 194 -15.75 -0.98 1.26
C VAL A 194 -15.59 -1.04 -0.25
N THR A 195 -15.25 0.11 -0.84
CA THR A 195 -14.95 0.23 -2.26
C THR A 195 -13.46 0.39 -2.46
N ILE A 196 -12.87 -0.40 -3.36
CA ILE A 196 -11.48 -0.32 -3.76
C ILE A 196 -11.46 -0.01 -5.25
N SER A 197 -10.76 1.06 -5.63
CA SER A 197 -10.63 1.45 -7.03
C SER A 197 -9.20 1.81 -7.37
N THR A 198 -8.75 1.41 -8.55
CA THR A 198 -7.46 1.81 -9.10
C THR A 198 -7.67 2.99 -10.04
N THR A 199 -6.92 4.07 -9.83
CA THR A 199 -7.11 5.31 -10.57
C THR A 199 -6.57 5.19 -11.99
N LYS A 200 -7.12 5.97 -12.92
CA LYS A 200 -6.56 6.03 -14.29
C LYS A 200 -5.14 6.62 -14.35
N LEU A 201 -4.77 7.39 -13.33
CA LEU A 201 -3.44 7.99 -13.19
C LEU A 201 -2.37 6.96 -12.81
N ALA A 202 -2.78 5.78 -12.32
CA ALA A 202 -1.90 4.68 -11.96
C ALA A 202 -1.16 4.06 -13.16
N GLY A 203 -1.56 4.38 -14.39
CA GLY A 203 -1.00 3.79 -15.60
C GLY A 203 -1.62 2.42 -15.95
N THR A 204 -1.41 2.00 -17.21
CA THR A 204 -2.02 0.79 -17.77
C THR A 204 -1.58 -0.49 -17.05
N ASN A 205 -0.34 -0.52 -16.56
CA ASN A 205 0.19 -1.67 -15.86
C ASN A 205 -0.55 -1.94 -14.53
N ASN A 206 -0.83 -0.88 -13.76
CA ASN A 206 -1.59 -0.99 -12.53
C ASN A 206 -3.08 -1.29 -12.79
N LEU A 207 -3.62 -0.96 -13.95
CA LEU A 207 -5.01 -1.30 -14.33
C LEU A 207 -5.17 -2.72 -14.90
N GLY A 208 -4.06 -3.40 -15.24
CA GLY A 208 -4.07 -4.69 -15.94
C GLY A 208 -4.30 -5.92 -15.05
N TYR A 209 -4.69 -5.77 -13.79
CA TYR A 209 -5.00 -6.92 -12.94
C TYR A 209 -6.29 -7.60 -13.38
N LYS A 210 -6.38 -8.90 -13.07
CA LYS A 210 -7.51 -9.77 -13.42
C LYS A 210 -8.09 -10.50 -12.22
N LYS A 211 -7.44 -10.35 -11.06
CA LYS A 211 -7.79 -11.03 -9.82
C LYS A 211 -7.72 -10.06 -8.65
N ILE A 212 -8.68 -10.17 -7.74
CA ILE A 212 -8.62 -9.57 -6.41
C ILE A 212 -8.63 -10.69 -5.36
N LYS A 213 -7.67 -10.63 -4.45
CA LYS A 213 -7.56 -11.56 -3.31
C LYS A 213 -7.88 -10.81 -2.03
N LEU A 214 -8.92 -11.22 -1.32
CA LEU A 214 -9.28 -10.71 0.00
C LEU A 214 -8.56 -11.53 1.07
N PHE A 215 -7.75 -10.86 1.90
CA PHE A 215 -7.03 -11.47 3.01
C PHE A 215 -7.77 -11.23 4.32
N TYR A 216 -8.19 -12.31 4.98
CA TYR A 216 -8.99 -12.23 6.21
C TYR A 216 -8.71 -13.38 7.19
N GLY A 217 -9.16 -13.24 8.43
CA GLY A 217 -9.07 -14.29 9.46
C GLY A 217 -9.78 -13.88 10.75
N GLY A 218 -9.61 -14.67 11.82
CA GLY A 218 -9.92 -14.22 13.19
C GLY A 218 -11.39 -13.89 13.52
N ALA A 219 -12.35 -14.19 12.65
CA ALA A 219 -13.77 -13.98 12.92
C ALA A 219 -14.29 -14.99 13.96
N GLN A 220 -15.14 -14.56 14.89
CA GLN A 220 -15.80 -15.43 15.88
C GLN A 220 -17.10 -16.05 15.33
N ALA A 221 -17.62 -15.52 14.23
CA ALA A 221 -18.82 -16.00 13.56
C ALA A 221 -18.69 -15.80 12.05
N LYS A 222 -19.43 -16.59 11.26
CA LYS A 222 -19.52 -16.38 9.81
C LYS A 222 -20.04 -14.99 9.47
N THR A 223 -19.48 -14.41 8.41
CA THR A 223 -19.84 -13.06 7.93
C THR A 223 -20.27 -13.15 6.48
N TRP A 224 -21.46 -12.65 6.14
CA TRP A 224 -21.93 -12.56 4.77
C TRP A 224 -21.09 -11.55 3.98
N CYS A 225 -20.73 -11.89 2.75
CA CYS A 225 -19.93 -11.07 1.85
C CYS A 225 -20.50 -11.11 0.43
N GLU A 226 -20.95 -9.96 -0.05
CA GLU A 226 -21.25 -9.72 -1.45
C GLU A 226 -20.08 -9.00 -2.10
N PHE A 227 -19.65 -9.45 -3.27
CA PHE A 227 -18.58 -8.89 -4.04
C PHE A 227 -19.10 -8.40 -5.40
N TYR A 228 -18.84 -7.14 -5.71
CA TYR A 228 -19.22 -6.48 -6.95
C TYR A 228 -17.97 -6.12 -7.76
N ASP A 229 -17.97 -6.48 -9.04
CA ASP A 229 -16.99 -6.04 -10.04
C ASP A 229 -17.63 -4.96 -10.92
N GLY A 230 -17.24 -3.70 -10.68
CA GLY A 230 -18.00 -2.55 -11.15
C GLY A 230 -19.43 -2.59 -10.58
N PRO A 231 -20.47 -2.39 -11.41
CA PRO A 231 -21.86 -2.46 -10.95
C PRO A 231 -22.39 -3.90 -10.83
N ALA A 232 -21.67 -4.91 -11.35
CA ALA A 232 -22.17 -6.28 -11.43
C ALA A 232 -21.87 -7.06 -10.15
N LEU A 233 -22.89 -7.71 -9.58
CA LEU A 233 -22.70 -8.68 -8.50
C LEU A 233 -21.97 -9.90 -9.06
N SER A 234 -20.75 -10.13 -8.59
CA SER A 234 -19.89 -11.23 -9.05
C SER A 234 -20.00 -12.46 -8.14
N SER A 235 -20.18 -12.26 -6.83
CA SER A 235 -20.29 -13.36 -5.86
C SER A 235 -21.04 -12.91 -4.60
N ALA A 236 -21.77 -13.82 -3.96
CA ALA A 236 -22.44 -13.59 -2.68
C ALA A 236 -22.39 -14.87 -1.85
N ASP A 237 -21.61 -14.87 -0.76
CA ASP A 237 -21.37 -16.06 0.07
C ASP A 237 -20.79 -15.65 1.44
N SER A 238 -20.69 -16.60 2.37
CA SER A 238 -20.11 -16.36 3.70
C SER A 238 -18.58 -16.44 3.71
N LEU A 239 -17.96 -15.60 4.52
CA LEU A 239 -16.60 -15.74 5.01
C LEU A 239 -16.62 -16.67 6.24
N LEU A 240 -15.68 -17.60 6.29
CA LEU A 240 -15.59 -18.59 7.37
C LEU A 240 -15.11 -17.95 8.66
N GLU A 241 -15.59 -18.48 9.79
CA GLU A 241 -15.06 -18.16 11.12
C GLU A 241 -13.70 -18.81 11.37
N GLY A 242 -12.98 -18.25 12.34
CA GLY A 242 -11.65 -18.65 12.75
C GLY A 242 -10.60 -18.57 11.63
N GLY A 243 -9.51 -19.31 11.84
CA GLY A 243 -8.36 -19.32 10.94
C GLY A 243 -7.42 -18.13 11.16
N ASN A 244 -6.12 -18.39 11.01
CA ASN A 244 -5.10 -17.35 11.16
C ASN A 244 -5.05 -16.45 9.91
N PHE A 245 -5.03 -17.04 8.73
CA PHE A 245 -4.95 -16.30 7.49
C PHE A 245 -5.67 -17.09 6.39
N ARG A 246 -6.67 -16.48 5.78
CA ARG A 246 -7.47 -17.03 4.69
C ARG A 246 -7.43 -16.07 3.51
N ILE A 247 -7.48 -16.65 2.32
CA ILE A 247 -7.53 -15.93 1.06
C ILE A 247 -8.83 -16.31 0.36
N LYS A 248 -9.65 -15.32 -0.02
CA LYS A 248 -10.77 -15.51 -0.96
C LYS A 248 -10.43 -14.76 -2.24
N GLU A 249 -10.42 -15.48 -3.36
CA GLU A 249 -10.03 -14.96 -4.68
C GLU A 249 -11.26 -14.74 -5.56
N TYR A 250 -11.26 -13.64 -6.31
CA TYR A 250 -12.29 -13.31 -7.28
C TYR A 250 -11.64 -12.90 -8.60
N ASN A 251 -12.20 -13.34 -9.72
CA ASN A 251 -11.83 -12.84 -11.04
C ASN A 251 -12.52 -11.49 -11.27
N VAL A 252 -11.78 -10.55 -11.86
CA VAL A 252 -12.24 -9.18 -12.12
C VAL A 252 -11.87 -8.73 -13.52
N SER A 253 -12.67 -7.82 -14.03
CA SER A 253 -12.55 -7.22 -15.36
C SER A 253 -12.58 -5.69 -15.32
N THR A 254 -13.00 -5.10 -14.20
CA THR A 254 -13.05 -3.65 -14.02
C THR A 254 -11.91 -3.16 -13.11
N SER A 255 -11.87 -1.85 -12.87
CA SER A 255 -10.89 -1.22 -11.96
C SER A 255 -11.52 -0.67 -10.67
N SER A 256 -12.77 -1.03 -10.38
CA SER A 256 -13.51 -0.57 -9.21
C SER A 256 -14.35 -1.71 -8.67
N HIS A 257 -14.14 -2.06 -7.41
CA HIS A 257 -14.79 -3.18 -6.76
C HIS A 257 -15.38 -2.79 -5.43
N GLU A 258 -16.49 -3.41 -5.07
CA GLU A 258 -17.15 -3.18 -3.79
C GLU A 258 -17.37 -4.51 -3.06
N PHE A 259 -16.97 -4.54 -1.80
CA PHE A 259 -17.39 -5.58 -0.88
C PHE A 259 -18.47 -5.03 0.03
N LYS A 260 -19.60 -5.73 0.15
CA LYS A 260 -20.61 -5.48 1.17
C LYS A 260 -20.59 -6.60 2.18
N PHE A 261 -20.46 -6.25 3.45
CA PHE A 261 -20.37 -7.20 4.54
C PHE A 261 -21.60 -7.09 5.43
N LYS A 262 -22.07 -8.23 5.93
CA LYS A 262 -23.11 -8.29 6.96
C LYS A 262 -22.81 -9.42 7.95
N GLY A 263 -22.72 -9.11 9.23
CA GLY A 263 -22.43 -10.12 10.24
C GLY A 263 -22.56 -9.65 11.67
N LYS A 264 -22.72 -10.60 12.61
CA LYS A 264 -22.66 -10.34 14.06
C LYS A 264 -21.23 -10.03 14.54
N ASP A 265 -20.24 -10.47 13.76
CA ASP A 265 -18.83 -10.15 13.93
C ASP A 265 -18.23 -9.62 12.61
N SER A 266 -17.09 -8.95 12.74
CA SER A 266 -16.18 -8.63 11.65
C SER A 266 -14.99 -9.58 11.63
N PRO A 267 -14.61 -10.15 10.48
CA PRO A 267 -13.28 -10.72 10.31
C PRO A 267 -12.19 -9.66 10.51
N ASP A 268 -11.00 -10.13 10.88
CA ASP A 268 -9.76 -9.37 10.77
C ASP A 268 -9.40 -9.32 9.29
N PHE A 269 -9.58 -8.17 8.66
CA PHE A 269 -9.15 -7.95 7.28
C PHE A 269 -7.72 -7.43 7.26
N TYR A 270 -6.84 -8.16 6.59
CA TYR A 270 -5.45 -7.76 6.38
C TYR A 270 -5.30 -6.86 5.16
N GLY A 271 -6.25 -6.90 4.22
CA GLY A 271 -6.25 -6.08 3.02
C GLY A 271 -6.78 -6.84 1.82
N VAL A 272 -6.58 -6.27 0.64
CA VAL A 272 -6.77 -6.95 -0.64
C VAL A 272 -5.48 -6.94 -1.45
N SER A 273 -5.35 -7.82 -2.42
CA SER A 273 -4.27 -7.76 -3.42
C SER A 273 -4.84 -7.83 -4.82
N LEU A 274 -4.40 -6.92 -5.70
CA LEU A 274 -4.87 -6.74 -7.07
C LEU A 274 -3.78 -7.24 -8.04
N GLU A 275 -4.04 -8.34 -8.74
CA GLU A 275 -3.03 -9.14 -9.44
C GLU A 275 -3.45 -9.64 -10.82
N SER A 276 -2.49 -9.82 -11.72
CA SER A 276 -2.64 -10.48 -13.03
C SER A 276 -2.63 -12.02 -13.00
N GLY A 277 -2.14 -12.64 -11.92
CA GLY A 277 -1.94 -14.08 -11.78
C GLY A 277 -0.46 -14.53 -11.77
N THR A 278 0.33 -14.07 -12.75
CA THR A 278 1.78 -14.29 -12.83
C THR A 278 2.53 -12.97 -12.94
N GLY A 279 3.83 -12.99 -12.64
CA GLY A 279 4.67 -11.79 -12.62
C GLY A 279 5.15 -11.43 -11.22
N VAL A 280 5.73 -10.23 -11.12
CA VAL A 280 6.19 -9.66 -9.87
C VAL A 280 5.13 -8.74 -9.26
N TYR A 281 4.87 -8.91 -7.96
CA TYR A 281 4.05 -8.02 -7.16
C TYR A 281 4.89 -7.41 -6.06
N VAL A 282 4.87 -6.09 -5.95
CA VAL A 282 5.58 -5.36 -4.90
C VAL A 282 4.56 -4.67 -4.01
N ASP A 283 4.46 -5.15 -2.79
CA ASP A 283 3.48 -4.71 -1.80
C ASP A 283 4.08 -3.64 -0.90
N ASN A 284 3.35 -2.56 -0.71
CA ASN A 284 3.76 -1.49 0.17
C ASN A 284 3.19 -1.68 1.58
N ILE A 285 4.06 -1.96 2.55
CA ILE A 285 3.70 -2.17 3.96
C ILE A 285 4.30 -1.02 4.79
N SER A 286 3.77 0.18 4.57
CA SER A 286 4.13 1.38 5.31
C SER A 286 3.57 1.35 6.74
N GLN A 287 4.43 1.53 7.73
CA GLN A 287 4.06 1.65 9.14
C GLN A 287 4.72 2.90 9.75
N ARG A 288 3.96 4.00 9.80
CA ARG A 288 4.43 5.28 10.37
C ARG A 288 5.01 5.09 11.77
N GLY A 289 6.24 5.54 12.02
CA GLY A 289 6.82 5.50 13.37
C GLY A 289 7.22 4.11 13.86
N SER A 290 7.29 3.11 12.97
CA SER A 290 7.82 1.79 13.27
C SER A 290 9.34 1.78 13.20
N SER A 291 9.99 1.17 14.20
CA SER A 291 11.43 0.87 14.18
C SER A 291 11.75 -0.55 13.70
N GLY A 292 10.74 -1.28 13.20
CA GLY A 292 10.89 -2.69 12.76
C GLY A 292 10.79 -3.73 13.88
N THR A 293 10.59 -3.34 15.14
CA THR A 293 10.50 -4.28 16.27
C THR A 293 9.26 -5.17 16.25
N PHE A 294 8.22 -4.78 15.50
CA PHE A 294 6.97 -5.52 15.37
C PHE A 294 7.14 -6.91 14.73
N PHE A 295 8.23 -7.16 13.99
CA PHE A 295 8.52 -8.48 13.42
C PHE A 295 8.60 -9.58 14.47
N SER A 296 9.01 -9.24 15.70
CA SER A 296 9.04 -10.19 16.83
C SER A 296 7.66 -10.70 17.25
N ILE A 297 6.59 -10.00 16.89
CA ILE A 297 5.21 -10.29 17.28
C ILE A 297 4.46 -11.01 16.14
N LEU A 298 4.98 -10.97 14.91
CA LEU A 298 4.34 -11.61 13.76
C LEU A 298 4.40 -13.13 13.85
N ILE A 299 3.28 -13.77 13.51
CA ILE A 299 3.22 -15.22 13.35
C ILE A 299 3.92 -15.59 12.05
N LEU A 300 5.04 -16.32 12.13
CA LEU A 300 5.87 -16.69 10.98
C LEU A 300 5.10 -17.45 9.89
N ASP A 301 4.10 -18.25 10.26
CA ASP A 301 3.30 -19.00 9.28
C ASP A 301 2.47 -18.09 8.37
N ASN A 302 2.09 -16.88 8.83
CA ASN A 302 1.42 -15.89 7.99
C ASN A 302 2.36 -15.35 6.89
N LEU A 303 3.67 -15.40 7.11
CA LEU A 303 4.69 -15.02 6.13
C LEU A 303 4.96 -16.16 5.14
N LYS A 304 4.95 -17.42 5.58
CA LYS A 304 5.19 -18.59 4.72
C LYS A 304 4.17 -18.78 3.59
N VAL A 305 2.99 -18.16 3.71
CA VAL A 305 2.01 -18.08 2.61
C VAL A 305 2.61 -17.40 1.38
N PHE A 306 3.62 -16.54 1.57
CA PHE A 306 4.36 -15.87 0.51
C PHE A 306 5.71 -16.56 0.30
N LYS A 307 5.89 -17.18 -0.88
CA LYS A 307 7.06 -18.02 -1.17
C LYS A 307 8.40 -17.28 -1.17
N ILE A 308 8.39 -15.96 -1.37
CA ILE A 308 9.58 -15.11 -1.34
C ILE A 308 9.19 -13.78 -0.68
N ILE A 309 10.00 -13.30 0.26
CA ILE A 309 9.79 -12.03 0.97
C ILE A 309 11.12 -11.30 0.99
N LEU A 310 11.14 -10.13 0.36
CA LEU A 310 12.28 -9.22 0.39
C LEU A 310 11.92 -8.05 1.32
N MET A 311 12.62 -7.91 2.43
CA MET A 311 12.53 -6.72 3.28
C MET A 311 13.62 -5.73 2.89
N LEU A 312 13.24 -4.54 2.43
CA LEU A 312 14.15 -3.44 2.19
C LEU A 312 13.89 -2.41 3.30
N SER A 313 14.86 -2.24 4.19
CA SER A 313 14.86 -1.19 5.23
C SER A 313 15.66 0.02 4.75
#